data_AF-A0A7J2SQ23-F1
#
_entry.id   AF-A0A7J2SQ23-F1
#
_cell.length_a   1.000
_cell.length_b   1.000
_cell.length_c   1.000
_cell.angle_alpha   90.00
_cell.angle_beta   90.00
_cell.angle_gamma   90.00
#
_symmetry.space_group_name_H-M   'P 1'
#
loop_
_entity.id
_entity.type
_entity.pdbx_description
1 polymer ?
#
loop_
_entity_poly.entity_id
_entity_poly.type
_entity_poly.pdbx_seq_one_letter_code
_entity_poly.pdbx_strand_id
1 'polypeptide(L)'
;MEEKTRGMKRILVGFDGSQGSEKALSKALSLIEEGGELIILAVIPSKAEKSFVDSNAYKLARERAHQLIQEKLDSVGDTDFTVTGVVEAGDAA
;
A
#
# COMPACT_ATOMS: atom_id res chain seq x y z
N MET A 1 32.95 -6.87 12.25
CA MET A 1 31.67 -7.61 12.29
C MET A 1 30.67 -6.76 11.57
N GLU A 2 30.33 -7.09 10.32
CA GLU A 2 29.23 -6.42 9.63
C GLU A 2 27.93 -6.85 10.30
N GLU A 3 27.14 -5.86 10.73
CA GLU A 3 25.79 -6.07 11.20
C GLU A 3 24.97 -6.52 9.99
N LYS A 4 24.74 -7.83 9.84
CA LYS A 4 23.79 -8.35 8.86
C LYS A 4 22.44 -7.72 9.18
N THR A 5 22.01 -6.74 8.38
CA THR A 5 20.65 -6.21 8.43
C THR A 5 19.71 -7.39 8.34
N ARG A 6 19.03 -7.73 9.44
CA ARG A 6 17.98 -8.75 9.40
C ARG A 6 16.92 -8.21 8.46
N GLY A 7 16.67 -8.92 7.37
CA GLY A 7 15.57 -8.56 6.51
C GLY A 7 14.25 -8.71 7.28
N MET A 8 13.19 -8.16 6.71
CA MET A 8 11.87 -8.20 7.30
C MET A 8 11.07 -9.31 6.63
N LYS A 9 10.45 -10.18 7.42
CA LYS A 9 9.57 -11.24 6.90
C LYS A 9 8.18 -10.74 6.51
N ARG A 10 7.73 -9.64 7.12
CA ARG A 10 6.42 -9.05 6.86
C ARG A 10 6.52 -7.54 6.93
N ILE A 11 6.03 -6.84 5.90
CA ILE A 11 6.03 -5.38 5.81
C ILE A 11 4.64 -4.91 5.36
N LEU A 12 4.12 -3.88 6.01
CA LEU A 12 2.93 -3.14 5.59
C LEU A 12 3.36 -1.74 5.14
N VAL A 13 2.91 -1.33 3.96
CA VAL A 13 3.16 0.00 3.40
C VAL A 13 1.83 0.72 3.19
N GLY A 14 1.64 1.83 3.92
CA GLY A 14 0.56 2.78 3.59
C GLY A 14 0.87 3.47 2.27
N PHE A 15 -0.07 3.42 1.33
CA PHE A 15 0.13 3.86 -0.04
C PHE A 15 -1.02 4.75 -0.51
N ASP A 16 -0.75 6.05 -0.60
CA ASP A 16 -1.69 7.09 -1.05
C ASP A 16 -1.37 7.62 -2.46
N GLY A 17 -0.29 7.12 -3.08
CA GLY A 17 0.19 7.55 -4.39
C GLY A 17 1.08 8.80 -4.34
N SER A 18 1.41 9.30 -3.15
CA SER A 18 2.37 10.39 -2.99
C SER A 18 3.80 9.94 -3.27
N GLN A 19 4.69 10.90 -3.53
CA GLN A 19 6.13 10.61 -3.62
C GLN A 19 6.69 10.00 -2.33
N GLY A 20 6.08 10.30 -1.17
CA GLY A 20 6.46 9.73 0.12
C GLY A 20 6.16 8.24 0.16
N SER A 21 4.94 7.85 -0.21
CA SER A 21 4.55 6.43 -0.24
C SER A 21 5.33 5.63 -1.28
N GLU A 22 5.67 6.25 -2.42
CA GLU A 22 6.54 5.63 -3.43
C GLU A 22 7.93 5.28 -2.88
N LYS A 23 8.55 6.21 -2.15
CA LYS A 23 9.84 5.96 -1.49
C LYS A 23 9.71 4.91 -0.40
N ALA A 24 8.61 4.93 0.36
CA ALA A 24 8.35 3.94 1.40
C ALA A 24 8.23 2.52 0.81
N LEU A 25 7.51 2.37 -0.30
CA LEU A 25 7.40 1.09 -0.99
C LEU A 25 8.75 0.64 -1.56
N SER A 26 9.48 1.53 -2.23
CA SER A 26 10.82 1.20 -2.74
C SER A 26 11.76 0.72 -1.62
N LYS A 27 11.68 1.34 -0.44
CA LYS A 27 12.44 0.91 0.73
C LYS A 27 11.95 -0.44 1.27
N ALA A 28 10.65 -0.69 1.28
CA ALA A 28 10.09 -1.98 1.70
C ALA A 28 10.56 -3.13 0.78
N LEU A 29 10.55 -2.92 -0.54
CA LEU A 29 11.06 -3.87 -1.52
C LEU A 29 12.54 -4.21 -1.31
N SER A 30 13.35 -3.26 -0.83
CA SER A 30 14.76 -3.53 -0.51
C SER A 30 14.99 -4.22 0.83
N LEU A 31 13.96 -4.36 1.67
CA LEU A 31 14.05 -4.86 3.04
C LEU A 31 13.37 -6.21 3.23
N ILE A 32 12.39 -6.54 2.38
CA ILE A 32 11.66 -7.80 2.45
C ILE A 32 12.58 -8.98 2.12
N GLU A 33 12.48 -10.06 2.89
CA GLU A 33 13.21 -11.31 2.64
C GLU A 33 12.51 -12.19 1.60
N GLU A 34 13.26 -13.09 0.97
CA GLU A 34 12.72 -14.20 0.16
C GLU A 34 11.68 -14.99 1.00
N GLY A 35 10.55 -15.31 0.37
CA GLY A 35 9.40 -15.96 1.01
C GLY A 35 8.65 -15.06 2.01
N GLY A 36 9.00 -13.77 2.09
CA GLY A 36 8.32 -12.79 2.93
C GLY A 36 6.95 -12.36 2.39
N GLU A 37 6.32 -11.44 3.10
CA GLU A 37 5.00 -10.90 2.76
C GLU A 37 5.01 -9.36 2.79
N LEU A 38 4.71 -8.75 1.66
CA LEU A 38 4.56 -7.31 1.50
C LEU A 38 3.07 -6.98 1.28
N ILE A 39 2.53 -6.12 2.14
CA ILE A 39 1.15 -5.65 2.05
C ILE A 39 1.17 -4.17 1.68
N ILE A 40 0.48 -3.81 0.61
CA ILE A 40 0.29 -2.42 0.17
C ILE A 40 -1.14 -2.01 0.53
N LEU A 41 -1.30 -1.01 1.39
CA LEU A 41 -2.59 -0.58 1.93
C LEU A 41 -2.92 0.83 1.48
N ALA A 42 -4.00 0.99 0.72
CA ALA A 42 -4.63 2.29 0.49
C ALA A 42 -5.81 2.45 1.45
N VAL A 43 -5.91 3.61 2.11
CA VAL A 43 -7.04 3.95 2.98
C VAL A 43 -7.87 5.04 2.31
N ILE A 44 -9.16 4.81 2.15
CA ILE A 44 -10.13 5.81 1.72
C ILE A 44 -10.93 6.31 2.92
N PRO A 45 -11.24 7.61 3.02
CA PRO A 45 -12.05 8.12 4.12
C PRO A 45 -13.42 7.45 4.18
N SER A 46 -13.92 7.25 5.40
CA SER A 46 -15.21 6.59 5.61
C SER A 46 -16.36 7.48 5.11
N LYS A 47 -17.46 6.87 4.64
CA LYS A 47 -18.69 7.62 4.30
C LYS A 47 -19.30 8.39 5.48
N ALA A 48 -18.94 8.00 6.70
CA ALA A 48 -19.43 8.62 7.93
C ALA A 48 -18.66 9.92 8.27
N GLU A 49 -17.49 10.13 7.67
CA GLU A 49 -16.74 11.37 7.83
C GLU A 49 -17.37 12.50 7.03
N LYS A 50 -17.52 13.67 7.70
CA LYS A 50 -18.19 14.86 7.18
C LYS A 50 -17.63 15.41 5.86
N SER A 51 -16.44 14.95 5.45
CA SER A 51 -15.74 15.39 4.24
C SER A 51 -16.35 14.80 2.94
N PHE A 52 -16.97 13.62 3.02
CA PHE A 52 -17.60 12.96 1.86
C PHE A 52 -19.12 13.17 1.89
N VAL A 53 -19.55 14.38 1.55
CA VAL A 53 -20.99 14.72 1.42
C VAL A 53 -21.61 14.09 0.16
N ASP A 54 -20.78 13.66 -0.80
CA ASP A 54 -21.21 13.09 -2.08
C ASP A 54 -20.83 11.60 -2.23
N SER A 55 -21.86 10.76 -2.38
CA SER A 55 -21.72 9.33 -2.66
C SER A 55 -20.92 9.03 -3.93
N ASN A 56 -20.89 9.94 -4.91
CA ASN A 56 -20.10 9.81 -6.12
C ASN A 56 -18.61 10.06 -5.86
N ALA A 57 -18.28 11.03 -4.99
CA ALA A 57 -16.90 11.27 -4.59
C ALA A 57 -16.31 10.05 -3.88
N TYR A 58 -17.08 9.39 -3.01
CA TYR A 58 -16.64 8.16 -2.36
C TYR A 58 -16.41 7.01 -3.36
N LYS A 59 -17.34 6.80 -4.30
CA LYS A 59 -17.18 5.78 -5.35
C LYS A 59 -15.93 6.02 -6.17
N LEU A 60 -15.72 7.26 -6.61
CA LEU A 60 -14.54 7.65 -7.37
C LEU A 60 -13.25 7.46 -6.57
N ALA A 61 -13.22 7.83 -5.28
CA ALA A 61 -12.06 7.62 -4.41
C ALA A 61 -11.74 6.12 -4.27
N ARG A 62 -12.76 5.29 -4.10
CA ARG A 62 -12.61 3.83 -4.02
C ARG A 62 -12.07 3.25 -5.33
N GLU A 63 -12.64 3.63 -6.48
CA GLU A 63 -12.19 3.19 -7.80
C GLU A 63 -10.72 3.57 -8.03
N ARG A 64 -10.35 4.82 -7.71
CA ARG A 64 -8.97 5.30 -7.81
C ARG A 64 -8.02 4.54 -6.90
N ALA A 65 -8.41 4.25 -5.66
CA ALA A 65 -7.58 3.49 -4.74
C ALA A 65 -7.34 2.06 -5.24
N HIS A 66 -8.37 1.39 -5.77
CA HIS A 66 -8.21 0.07 -6.40
C HIS A 66 -7.31 0.12 -7.63
N GLN A 67 -7.49 1.12 -8.51
CA GLN A 67 -6.64 1.30 -9.68
C GLN A 67 -5.18 1.52 -9.28
N LEU A 68 -4.93 2.41 -8.32
CA LEU A 68 -3.59 2.71 -7.80
C LEU A 68 -2.88 1.46 -7.26
N ILE A 69 -3.60 0.65 -6.46
CA ILE A 69 -3.07 -0.59 -5.92
C ILE A 69 -2.79 -1.60 -7.03
N GLN A 70 -3.69 -1.76 -8.00
CA GLN A 70 -3.49 -2.69 -9.11
C GLN A 70 -2.29 -2.30 -9.98
N GLU A 71 -2.19 -1.03 -10.37
CA GLU A 71 -1.04 -0.48 -11.10
C GLU A 71 0.26 -0.77 -10.35
N LYS A 72 0.22 -0.67 -9.01
CA LYS A 72 1.41 -0.94 -8.22
C LYS A 72 1.76 -2.42 -8.15
N LEU A 73 0.78 -3.32 -7.96
CA LEU A 73 1.01 -4.76 -8.02
C LEU A 73 1.61 -5.18 -9.37
N ASP A 74 1.05 -4.65 -10.47
CA ASP A 74 1.55 -4.92 -11.82
C ASP A 74 3.00 -4.42 -12.01
N SER A 75 3.35 -3.28 -11.41
CA SER A 75 4.70 -2.72 -11.49
C SER A 75 5.75 -3.47 -10.67
N VAL A 76 5.35 -4.14 -9.58
CA VAL A 76 6.26 -4.94 -8.75
C VAL A 76 6.61 -6.24 -9.46
N GLY A 77 5.65 -6.83 -10.18
CA GLY A 77 5.87 -8.00 -11.02
C GLY A 77 6.19 -9.28 -10.24
N ASP A 78 6.87 -10.21 -10.90
CA ASP A 78 7.26 -11.49 -10.30
C ASP A 78 8.34 -11.27 -9.24
N THR A 79 8.08 -11.77 -8.03
CA THR A 79 8.99 -11.66 -6.88
C THR A 79 9.10 -13.01 -6.18
N ASP A 80 10.15 -13.15 -5.38
CA ASP A 80 10.41 -14.32 -4.53
C ASP A 80 9.71 -14.22 -3.16
N PHE A 81 8.90 -13.16 -2.95
CA PHE A 81 8.02 -12.93 -1.80
C PHE A 81 6.58 -12.73 -2.27
N THR A 82 5.62 -12.75 -1.35
CA THR A 82 4.21 -12.50 -1.66
C THR A 82 3.92 -11.01 -1.58
N VAL A 83 3.20 -10.46 -2.56
CA VAL A 83 2.72 -9.08 -2.54
C VAL A 83 1.19 -9.07 -2.60
N THR A 84 0.56 -8.39 -1.66
CA THR A 84 -0.90 -8.25 -1.60
C THR A 84 -1.29 -6.78 -1.51
N GLY A 85 -2.26 -6.38 -2.32
CA GLY A 85 -2.86 -5.05 -2.28
C GLY A 85 -4.19 -5.06 -1.53
N VAL A 86 -4.39 -4.08 -0.64
CA VAL A 86 -5.61 -3.94 0.16
C VAL A 86 -6.11 -2.49 0.09
N VAL A 87 -7.42 -2.32 -0.06
CA VAL A 87 -8.10 -1.03 0.03
C VAL A 87 -9.09 -1.09 1.18
N GLU A 88 -8.87 -0.28 2.21
CA GLU A 88 -9.75 -0.20 3.38
C GLU A 88 -10.41 1.16 3.49
N ALA A 89 -11.61 1.19 4.07
CA ALA A 89 -12.28 2.43 4.42
C ALA A 89 -12.06 2.75 5.90
N GLY A 90 -11.59 3.96 6.22
CA GLY A 90 -11.30 4.34 7.60
C GLY A 90 -10.63 5.71 7.72
N ASP A 91 -10.19 6.02 8.94
CA ASP A 91 -9.43 7.22 9.23
C ASP A 91 -7.95 6.99 8.88
N ALA A 92 -7.42 7.80 7.97
CA ALA A 92 -6.04 7.72 7.52
C ALA A 92 -5.10 8.51 8.45
N ALA A 93 -5.22 8.31 9.77
CA ALA A 93 -4.38 8.82 10.87
C ALA A 93 -4.22 10.35 11.01
#